data_AF-A0A1F3JUK6-F1
#
_entry.id   AF-A0A1F3JUK6-F1
#
_cell.length_a   1.000
_cell.length_b   1.000
_cell.length_c   1.000
_cell.angle_alpha   90.00
_cell.angle_beta   90.00
_cell.angle_gamma   90.00
#
_symmetry.space_group_name_H-M   'P 1'
#
loop_
_entity.id
_entity.type
_entity.pdbx_description
1 polymer ?
#
loop_
_entity_poly.entity_id
_entity_poly.type
_entity_poly.pdbx_seq_one_letter_code
_entity_poly.pdbx_strand_id
1 'polypeptide(L)'
;MKKITIKTLILIVFSFISSYSFAQEIDTASLIKLQPTNNEALLDVTVKKKSGDVVDGQTIIFQEKISKTNYSCITNNDGFCQILVPKGKSYFIKYKNISDEVNYSSNVLDVPSGEDLMNFQINLTIEPPKTIVLKNVLFETAKSTLKPSSFPTLNDLYEVLKVKKNMIIEIAGHTDNVGSAESNIRLSQNRAESVKSYLVKKGISSERIIAKGYGDTQTIASNETDEGKQKNRRTEVRIIKER
;
A
#
# COMPACT_ATOMS: atom_id res chain seq x y z
N MET A 1 -44.81 24.39 -43.86
CA MET A 1 -44.68 23.00 -44.35
C MET A 1 -44.46 22.99 -45.85
N LYS A 2 -43.24 22.69 -46.32
CA LYS A 2 -42.93 21.88 -47.51
C LYS A 2 -41.41 21.66 -47.57
N LYS A 3 -41.04 20.39 -47.66
CA LYS A 3 -39.69 19.81 -47.67
C LYS A 3 -39.02 19.98 -49.05
N ILE A 4 -37.70 19.78 -49.10
CA ILE A 4 -36.90 18.87 -49.99
C ILE A 4 -35.46 19.46 -50.05
N THR A 5 -34.48 18.96 -49.28
CA THR A 5 -33.57 17.79 -49.48
C THR A 5 -32.53 18.01 -50.60
N ILE A 6 -31.23 17.86 -50.30
CA ILE A 6 -30.24 17.03 -51.03
C ILE A 6 -28.92 16.92 -50.22
N LYS A 7 -28.33 15.72 -50.34
CA LYS A 7 -27.16 15.15 -49.66
C LYS A 7 -25.80 15.62 -50.20
N THR A 8 -24.81 15.65 -49.29
CA THR A 8 -23.41 15.17 -49.39
C THR A 8 -22.57 15.47 -50.64
N LEU A 9 -21.44 16.20 -50.46
CA LEU A 9 -20.14 15.78 -50.98
C LEU A 9 -18.96 16.43 -50.22
N ILE A 10 -17.98 15.59 -49.91
CA ILE A 10 -16.70 15.85 -49.24
C ILE A 10 -15.76 16.64 -50.16
N LEU A 11 -15.06 17.65 -49.63
CA LEU A 11 -13.75 18.04 -50.18
C LEU A 11 -12.82 18.48 -49.04
N ILE A 12 -11.76 17.69 -48.87
CA ILE A 12 -10.60 17.96 -48.02
C ILE A 12 -9.78 19.06 -48.67
N VAL A 13 -9.47 20.13 -47.93
CA VAL A 13 -8.32 21.00 -48.24
C VAL A 13 -7.53 21.20 -46.96
N PHE A 14 -6.34 20.58 -46.92
CA PHE A 14 -5.28 20.89 -45.99
C PHE A 14 -4.78 22.32 -46.27
N SER A 15 -4.80 23.21 -45.27
CA SER A 15 -3.92 24.38 -45.24
C SER A 15 -3.29 24.53 -43.86
N PHE A 16 -1.97 24.56 -43.88
CA PHE A 16 -1.05 24.69 -42.77
C PHE A 16 -1.16 26.05 -42.04
N ILE A 17 -1.06 25.98 -40.70
CA ILE A 17 -0.43 26.90 -39.74
C ILE A 17 -0.94 28.36 -39.72
N SER A 18 -1.67 28.69 -38.66
CA SER A 18 -1.34 29.87 -37.86
C SER A 18 -1.62 29.58 -36.38
N SER A 19 -0.55 29.67 -35.60
CA SER A 19 -0.45 29.62 -34.14
C SER A 19 -1.62 30.28 -33.40
N TYR A 20 -2.47 29.46 -32.77
CA TYR A 20 -3.22 29.84 -31.58
C TYR A 20 -3.24 28.62 -30.65
N SER A 21 -2.14 28.42 -29.91
CA SER A 21 -2.16 27.58 -28.72
C SER A 21 -2.96 28.32 -27.64
N PHE A 22 -4.28 28.20 -27.68
CA PHE A 22 -5.11 28.45 -26.51
C PHE A 22 -5.08 27.20 -25.63
N ALA A 23 -3.89 26.90 -25.12
CA ALA A 23 -3.75 26.08 -23.94
C ALA A 23 -3.56 27.07 -22.78
N GLN A 24 -4.68 27.57 -22.23
CA GLN A 24 -4.64 27.92 -20.83
C GLN A 24 -4.28 26.62 -20.11
N GLU A 25 -3.03 26.54 -19.66
CA GLU A 25 -2.64 25.66 -18.57
C GLU A 25 -3.71 25.84 -17.49
N ILE A 26 -4.58 24.85 -17.38
CA ILE A 26 -5.41 24.70 -16.20
C ILE A 26 -4.39 24.46 -15.10
N ASP A 27 -4.22 25.46 -14.25
CA ASP A 27 -3.56 25.40 -12.96
C ASP A 27 -4.24 24.29 -12.15
N THR A 28 -3.79 23.05 -12.36
CA THR A 28 -4.37 21.89 -11.69
C THR A 28 -3.86 21.87 -10.26
N ALA A 29 -4.69 22.43 -9.39
CA ALA A 29 -4.63 22.38 -7.94
C ALA A 29 -3.57 23.29 -7.32
N SER A 30 -3.99 24.53 -7.04
CA SER A 30 -3.70 25.09 -5.73
C SER A 30 -4.02 24.01 -4.69
N LEU A 31 -3.00 23.54 -3.98
CA LEU A 31 -3.13 22.61 -2.87
C LEU A 31 -4.18 23.20 -1.92
N ILE A 32 -5.36 22.58 -1.84
CA ILE A 32 -6.33 22.94 -0.80
C ILE A 32 -5.67 22.57 0.52
N LYS A 33 -5.02 23.55 1.14
CA LYS A 33 -4.38 23.41 2.44
C LYS A 33 -5.49 23.20 3.45
N LEU A 34 -5.55 22.00 4.04
CA LEU A 34 -6.55 21.70 5.08
C LEU A 34 -6.44 22.77 6.18
N GLN A 35 -7.59 23.27 6.62
CA GLN A 35 -7.70 24.24 7.70
C GLN A 35 -8.54 23.62 8.83
N PRO A 36 -8.19 23.88 10.10
CA PRO A 36 -9.04 23.47 11.22
C PRO A 36 -10.40 24.16 11.14
N THR A 37 -11.41 23.52 11.74
CA THR A 37 -12.77 24.07 11.82
C THR A 37 -13.20 24.17 13.28
N ASN A 38 -14.42 24.66 13.52
CA ASN A 38 -14.98 24.69 14.87
C ASN A 38 -15.17 23.28 15.44
N ASN A 39 -15.37 22.26 14.58
CA ASN A 39 -15.66 20.88 15.00
C ASN A 39 -14.49 19.91 14.81
N GLU A 40 -13.50 20.27 14.00
CA GLU A 40 -12.38 19.40 13.64
C GLU A 40 -11.05 20.10 13.88
N ALA A 41 -10.11 19.38 14.47
CA ALA A 41 -8.73 19.83 14.63
C ALA A 41 -7.91 19.39 13.41
N LEU A 42 -6.98 20.25 12.99
CA LEU A 42 -5.97 19.92 12.00
C LEU A 42 -4.80 19.21 12.68
N LEU A 43 -4.37 18.08 12.12
CA LEU A 43 -3.15 17.39 12.53
C LEU A 43 -2.12 17.50 11.41
N ASP A 44 -0.97 18.11 11.73
CA ASP A 44 0.22 18.16 10.90
C ASP A 44 1.14 16.99 11.30
N VAL A 45 1.17 15.94 10.48
CA VAL A 45 1.84 14.68 10.80
C VAL A 45 3.14 14.55 10.02
N THR A 46 4.26 14.37 10.73
CA THR A 46 5.57 14.06 10.14
C THR A 46 6.03 12.68 10.59
N VAL A 47 6.50 11.85 9.65
CA VAL A 47 6.92 10.47 9.89
C VAL A 47 8.35 10.25 9.43
N LYS A 48 9.20 9.80 10.36
CA LYS A 48 10.61 9.48 10.11
C LYS A 48 10.97 8.09 10.65
N LYS A 49 12.08 7.54 10.17
CA LYS A 49 12.78 6.39 10.77
C LYS A 49 13.65 6.88 11.93
N LYS A 50 14.13 5.97 12.78
CA LYS A 50 15.10 6.29 13.84
C LYS A 50 16.41 6.83 13.27
N SER A 51 16.77 6.45 12.04
CA SER A 51 17.90 7.02 11.30
C SER A 51 17.72 8.50 10.96
N GLY A 52 16.49 9.02 11.02
CA GLY A 52 16.13 10.37 10.57
C GLY A 52 15.58 10.42 9.14
N ASP A 53 15.68 9.32 8.38
CA ASP A 53 15.14 9.22 7.02
C ASP A 53 13.62 9.41 7.03
N VAL A 54 13.10 10.17 6.07
CA VAL A 54 11.65 10.35 5.91
C VAL A 54 10.99 9.06 5.44
N VAL A 55 9.73 8.83 5.84
CA VAL A 55 8.97 7.67 5.37
C VAL A 55 7.90 8.11 4.39
N ASP A 56 8.17 7.94 3.09
CA ASP A 56 7.23 8.24 2.00
C ASP A 56 6.15 7.15 1.84
N GLY A 57 4.93 7.58 1.45
CA GLY A 57 3.80 6.70 1.17
C GLY A 57 3.33 5.86 2.35
N GLN A 58 3.54 6.34 3.58
CA GLN A 58 3.11 5.67 4.80
C GLN A 58 1.69 6.08 5.15
N THR A 59 0.79 5.11 5.31
CA THR A 59 -0.54 5.38 5.85
C THR A 59 -0.47 5.44 7.38
N ILE A 60 -0.89 6.57 7.93
CA ILE A 60 -1.10 6.77 9.37
C ILE A 60 -2.60 6.78 9.62
N ILE A 61 -3.03 6.10 10.68
CA ILE A 61 -4.44 5.90 11.03
C ILE A 61 -4.65 6.43 12.45
N PHE A 62 -5.59 7.34 12.60
CA PHE A 62 -6.12 7.83 13.86
C PHE A 62 -7.45 7.12 14.11
N GLN A 63 -7.45 6.12 14.97
CA GLN A 63 -8.65 5.38 15.34
C GLN A 63 -9.26 6.01 16.59
N GLU A 64 -10.48 6.52 16.45
CA GLU A 64 -11.21 7.08 17.58
C GLU A 64 -11.52 5.99 18.62
N LYS A 65 -11.27 6.29 19.91
CA LYS A 65 -11.23 5.32 21.00
C LYS A 65 -12.58 4.63 21.22
N ILE A 66 -13.70 5.33 21.10
CA ILE A 66 -15.05 4.84 21.44
C ILE A 66 -15.73 4.20 20.22
N SER A 67 -16.01 4.98 19.18
CA SER A 67 -16.69 4.55 17.95
C SER A 67 -15.85 3.64 17.05
N LYS A 68 -14.53 3.60 17.27
CA LYS A 68 -13.55 2.89 16.41
C LYS A 68 -13.48 3.39 14.97
N THR A 69 -14.04 4.57 14.69
CA THR A 69 -13.94 5.22 13.38
C THR A 69 -12.48 5.55 13.07
N ASN A 70 -12.03 5.21 11.86
CA ASN A 70 -10.68 5.47 11.40
C ASN A 70 -10.61 6.72 10.52
N TYR A 71 -9.66 7.59 10.82
CA TYR A 71 -9.26 8.73 9.99
C TYR A 71 -7.83 8.46 9.55
N SER A 72 -7.50 8.59 8.27
CA SER A 72 -6.15 8.27 7.80
C SER A 72 -5.59 9.27 6.79
N CYS A 73 -4.28 9.50 6.85
CA CYS A 73 -3.54 10.23 5.83
C CYS A 73 -2.35 9.41 5.34
N ILE A 74 -1.87 9.74 4.15
CA ILE A 74 -0.73 9.10 3.50
C ILE A 74 0.37 10.14 3.38
N THR A 75 1.55 9.83 3.90
CA THR A 75 2.70 10.73 3.80
C THR A 75 3.15 10.93 2.36
N ASN A 76 3.55 12.16 2.05
CA ASN A 76 4.19 12.52 0.79
C ASN A 76 5.70 12.17 0.81
N ASN A 77 6.42 12.61 -0.22
CA ASN A 77 7.87 12.39 -0.37
C ASN A 77 8.73 12.98 0.77
N ASP A 78 8.18 13.90 1.57
CA ASP A 78 8.85 14.52 2.72
C ASP A 78 8.48 13.84 4.05
N GLY A 79 7.74 12.74 3.99
CA GLY A 79 7.24 12.05 5.18
C GLY A 79 6.10 12.81 5.87
N PHE A 80 5.44 13.74 5.18
CA PHE A 80 4.44 14.63 5.75
C PHE A 80 3.02 14.35 5.24
N CYS A 81 2.02 14.42 6.12
CA CYS A 81 0.61 14.51 5.73
C CYS A 81 -0.21 15.34 6.70
N GLN A 82 -1.35 15.84 6.20
CA GLN A 82 -2.33 16.56 7.00
C GLN A 82 -3.64 15.79 7.07
N ILE A 83 -4.36 15.92 8.18
CA ILE A 83 -5.68 15.33 8.35
C ILE A 83 -6.54 16.14 9.33
N LEU A 84 -7.85 16.12 9.11
CA LEU A 84 -8.85 16.63 10.06
C LEU A 84 -9.41 15.48 10.89
N VAL A 85 -9.50 15.69 12.20
CA VAL A 85 -10.15 14.75 13.13
C VAL A 85 -11.14 15.49 14.02
N PRO A 86 -12.30 14.89 14.38
CA PRO A 86 -13.24 15.52 15.29
C PRO A 86 -12.65 15.88 16.66
N LYS A 87 -13.00 17.07 17.15
CA LYS A 87 -12.68 17.55 18.49
C LYS A 87 -13.49 16.82 19.58
N GLY A 88 -13.01 16.92 20.83
CA GLY A 88 -13.64 16.30 22.00
C GLY A 88 -13.52 14.78 22.06
N LYS A 89 -12.49 14.20 21.43
CA LYS A 89 -12.30 12.75 21.31
C LYS A 89 -10.84 12.35 21.51
N SER A 90 -10.64 11.07 21.80
CA SER A 90 -9.32 10.46 21.96
C SER A 90 -9.03 9.49 20.82
N TYR A 91 -7.79 9.48 20.32
CA TYR A 91 -7.39 8.68 19.17
C TYR A 91 -6.19 7.78 19.49
N PHE A 92 -6.26 6.52 19.09
CA PHE A 92 -5.08 5.67 18.96
C PHE A 92 -4.41 5.97 17.62
N ILE A 93 -3.09 6.18 17.66
CA ILE A 93 -2.29 6.34 16.44
C ILE A 93 -1.77 4.97 16.02
N LYS A 94 -2.03 4.60 14.78
CA LYS A 94 -1.52 3.38 14.14
C LYS A 94 -0.85 3.74 12.81
N TYR A 95 -0.08 2.81 12.29
CA TYR A 95 0.38 2.86 10.91
C TYR A 95 0.09 1.54 10.21
N LYS A 96 -0.25 1.61 8.92
CA LYS A 96 -0.50 0.42 8.10
C LYS A 96 0.83 -0.21 7.70
N ASN A 97 1.02 -1.47 8.06
CA ASN A 97 2.02 -2.35 7.45
C ASN A 97 1.37 -3.10 6.27
N ILE A 98 2.06 -4.06 5.64
CA ILE A 98 1.53 -4.79 4.48
C ILE A 98 0.23 -5.54 4.82
N SER A 99 0.20 -6.31 5.89
CA SER A 99 -0.95 -7.17 6.22
C SER A 99 -1.56 -6.90 7.59
N ASP A 100 -1.00 -5.94 8.33
CA ASP A 100 -1.39 -5.66 9.70
C ASP A 100 -1.39 -4.14 9.93
N GLU A 101 -2.22 -3.67 10.87
CA GLU A 101 -2.10 -2.34 11.46
C GLU A 101 -1.30 -2.44 12.75
N VAL A 102 -0.31 -1.55 12.92
CA VAL A 102 0.54 -1.54 14.11
C VAL A 102 0.26 -0.29 14.92
N ASN A 103 -0.06 -0.46 16.21
CA ASN A 103 -0.18 0.67 17.13
C ASN A 103 1.19 1.36 17.25
N TYR A 104 1.21 2.68 17.05
CA TYR A 104 2.43 3.49 17.18
C TYR A 104 2.87 3.60 18.65
N SER A 105 1.91 3.83 19.54
CA SER A 105 2.13 3.97 20.98
C SER A 105 0.92 3.47 21.76
N SER A 106 1.14 3.11 23.02
CA SER A 106 0.09 2.82 24.00
C SER A 106 -0.70 4.07 24.38
N ASN A 107 -0.12 5.25 24.19
CA ASN A 107 -0.72 6.52 24.55
C ASN A 107 -1.74 6.95 23.49
N VAL A 108 -2.83 7.55 23.96
CA VAL A 108 -3.84 8.18 23.10
C VAL A 108 -3.50 9.64 22.84
N LEU A 109 -3.85 10.13 21.65
CA LEU A 109 -3.91 11.55 21.35
C LEU A 109 -5.28 12.07 21.78
N ASP A 110 -5.32 12.90 22.81
CA ASP A 110 -6.54 13.59 23.23
C ASP A 110 -6.69 14.90 22.47
N VAL A 111 -7.80 15.04 21.74
CA VAL A 111 -8.16 16.28 21.04
C VAL A 111 -9.30 16.92 21.86
N PRO A 112 -9.03 18.04 22.56
CA PRO A 112 -10.03 18.67 23.43
C PRO A 112 -11.21 19.20 22.62
N SER A 113 -12.36 19.35 23.28
CA SER A 113 -13.50 20.09 22.75
C SER A 113 -13.27 21.60 22.90
N GLY A 114 -13.92 22.40 22.06
CA GLY A 114 -13.83 23.86 22.13
C GLY A 114 -14.05 24.50 20.76
N GLU A 115 -14.43 25.77 20.77
CA GLU A 115 -14.66 26.55 19.55
C GLU A 115 -13.35 27.01 18.89
N ASP A 116 -12.28 27.12 19.68
CA ASP A 116 -10.97 27.55 19.19
C ASP A 116 -10.47 26.67 18.05
N LEU A 117 -9.89 27.28 17.03
CA LEU A 117 -9.21 26.57 15.95
C LEU A 117 -7.96 25.89 16.50
N MET A 118 -7.87 24.57 16.32
CA MET A 118 -6.79 23.75 16.88
C MET A 118 -5.93 23.14 15.78
N ASN A 119 -4.61 23.30 15.90
CA ASN A 119 -3.62 22.58 15.11
C ASN A 119 -2.65 21.82 16.03
N PHE A 120 -2.38 20.56 15.72
CA PHE A 120 -1.43 19.72 16.43
C PHE A 120 -0.29 19.29 15.52
N GLN A 121 0.94 19.45 15.99
CA GLN A 121 2.12 18.87 15.35
C GLN A 121 2.40 17.47 15.92
N ILE A 122 2.31 16.45 15.06
CA ILE A 122 2.51 15.06 15.42
C ILE A 122 3.78 14.53 14.75
N ASN A 123 4.82 14.29 15.54
CA ASN A 123 6.08 13.74 15.05
C ASN A 123 6.19 12.25 15.41
N LEU A 124 6.13 11.39 14.40
CA LEU A 124 6.17 9.94 14.53
C LEU A 124 7.53 9.39 14.10
N THR A 125 8.12 8.51 14.92
CA THR A 125 9.33 7.74 14.58
C THR A 125 8.99 6.26 14.48
N ILE A 126 9.01 5.68 13.28
CA ILE A 126 8.63 4.28 13.04
C ILE A 126 9.78 3.47 12.43
N GLU A 127 9.78 2.16 12.65
CA GLU A 127 10.72 1.22 12.03
C GLU A 127 9.94 0.05 11.42
N PRO A 128 9.37 0.22 10.20
CA PRO A 128 8.67 -0.86 9.54
C PRO A 128 9.61 -2.04 9.28
N PRO A 129 9.15 -3.29 9.46
CA PRO A 129 9.99 -4.46 9.23
C PRO A 129 10.33 -4.59 7.74
N LYS A 130 11.59 -4.92 7.44
CA LYS A 130 12.04 -5.19 6.06
C LYS A 130 11.54 -6.52 5.51
N THR A 131 11.22 -7.48 6.37
CA THR A 131 10.69 -8.79 5.98
C THR A 131 9.37 -9.04 6.69
N ILE A 132 8.33 -9.35 5.90
CA ILE A 132 6.96 -9.54 6.40
C ILE A 132 6.45 -10.87 5.88
N VAL A 133 5.98 -11.74 6.77
CA VAL A 133 5.29 -12.98 6.39
C VAL A 133 3.86 -12.62 5.98
N LEU A 134 3.48 -12.99 4.76
CA LEU A 134 2.11 -12.77 4.28
C LEU A 134 1.18 -13.82 4.88
N LYS A 135 0.47 -13.42 5.93
CA LYS A 135 -0.54 -14.27 6.57
C LYS A 135 -1.65 -14.60 5.56
N ASN A 136 -2.12 -15.84 5.58
CA ASN A 136 -3.23 -16.32 4.74
C ASN A 136 -2.96 -16.34 3.22
N VAL A 137 -1.71 -16.22 2.77
CA VAL A 137 -1.35 -16.55 1.39
C VAL A 137 -1.18 -18.06 1.28
N LEU A 138 -2.21 -18.70 0.72
CA LEU A 138 -2.40 -20.13 0.65
C LEU A 138 -2.52 -20.57 -0.81
N PHE A 139 -2.11 -21.81 -1.06
CA PHE A 139 -2.13 -22.42 -2.38
C PHE A 139 -2.94 -23.73 -2.34
N GLU A 140 -3.45 -24.14 -3.49
CA GLU A 140 -3.99 -25.49 -3.66
C GLU A 140 -2.91 -26.54 -3.36
N THR A 141 -3.32 -27.70 -2.83
CA THR A 141 -2.40 -28.76 -2.39
C THR A 141 -1.47 -29.17 -3.51
N ALA A 142 -0.17 -29.19 -3.24
CA ALA A 142 0.90 -29.49 -4.20
C ALA A 142 0.90 -28.61 -5.48
N LYS A 143 0.23 -27.45 -5.46
CA LYS A 143 0.13 -26.53 -6.59
C LYS A 143 0.62 -25.12 -6.23
N SER A 144 0.76 -24.28 -7.26
CA SER A 144 1.02 -22.84 -7.16
C SER A 144 -0.22 -21.99 -7.42
N THR A 145 -1.40 -22.59 -7.58
CA THR A 145 -2.67 -21.87 -7.72
C THR A 145 -3.05 -21.23 -6.38
N LEU A 146 -3.22 -19.90 -6.37
CA LEU A 146 -3.64 -19.15 -5.19
C LEU A 146 -5.08 -19.50 -4.80
N LYS A 147 -5.32 -19.65 -3.50
CA LYS A 147 -6.68 -19.82 -2.96
C LYS A 147 -7.42 -18.47 -2.89
N PRO A 148 -8.75 -18.44 -3.04
CA PRO A 148 -9.53 -17.21 -2.89
C PRO A 148 -9.31 -16.49 -1.56
N SER A 149 -9.07 -17.24 -0.48
CA SER A 149 -8.77 -16.70 0.86
C SER A 149 -7.48 -15.89 0.94
N SER A 150 -6.60 -15.98 -0.07
CA SER A 150 -5.36 -15.21 -0.16
C SER A 150 -5.53 -13.82 -0.73
N PHE A 151 -6.60 -13.58 -1.50
CA PHE A 151 -6.77 -12.32 -2.21
C PHE A 151 -6.93 -11.10 -1.29
N PRO A 152 -7.56 -11.16 -0.10
CA PRO A 152 -7.56 -10.03 0.83
C PRO A 152 -6.13 -9.57 1.19
N THR A 153 -5.26 -10.48 1.64
CA THR A 153 -3.86 -10.15 1.98
C THR A 153 -3.09 -9.62 0.76
N LEU A 154 -3.30 -10.21 -0.41
CA LEU A 154 -2.63 -9.76 -1.64
C LEU A 154 -3.16 -8.40 -2.13
N ASN A 155 -4.42 -8.08 -1.86
CA ASN A 155 -4.98 -6.75 -2.11
C ASN A 155 -4.36 -5.72 -1.17
N ASP A 156 -4.15 -6.04 0.11
CA ASP A 156 -3.45 -5.12 1.02
C ASP A 156 -2.02 -4.84 0.56
N LEU A 157 -1.28 -5.87 0.14
CA LEU A 157 0.04 -5.71 -0.47
C LEU A 157 -0.01 -4.82 -1.73
N TYR A 158 -1.01 -5.02 -2.59
CA TYR A 158 -1.22 -4.18 -3.76
C TYR A 158 -1.43 -2.70 -3.38
N GLU A 159 -2.29 -2.40 -2.41
CA GLU A 159 -2.55 -1.01 -1.99
C GLU A 159 -1.29 -0.35 -1.44
N VAL A 160 -0.46 -1.09 -0.67
CA VAL A 160 0.84 -0.57 -0.21
C VAL A 160 1.77 -0.25 -1.39
N LEU A 161 1.90 -1.17 -2.37
CA LEU A 161 2.77 -0.97 -3.52
C LEU A 161 2.29 0.14 -4.46
N LYS A 162 0.97 0.37 -4.52
CA LYS A 162 0.35 1.45 -5.29
C LYS A 162 0.70 2.82 -4.69
N VAL A 163 0.69 2.92 -3.37
CA VAL A 163 1.03 4.16 -2.64
C VAL A 163 2.56 4.38 -2.66
N LYS A 164 3.35 3.37 -2.29
CA LYS A 164 4.81 3.46 -2.23
C LYS A 164 5.44 3.18 -3.60
N LYS A 165 5.34 4.15 -4.52
CA LYS A 165 5.69 3.98 -5.95
C LYS A 165 7.14 3.54 -6.23
N ASN A 166 8.08 3.86 -5.34
CA ASN A 166 9.50 3.52 -5.47
C ASN A 166 9.90 2.22 -4.77
N MET A 167 8.97 1.56 -4.06
CA MET A 167 9.24 0.33 -3.33
C MET A 167 9.46 -0.83 -4.31
N ILE A 168 10.57 -1.54 -4.12
CA ILE A 168 10.92 -2.79 -4.82
C ILE A 168 10.94 -3.91 -3.78
N ILE A 169 10.25 -5.00 -4.09
CA ILE A 169 10.10 -6.14 -3.18
C ILE A 169 10.58 -7.44 -3.82
N GLU A 170 11.01 -8.38 -2.98
CA GLU A 170 11.11 -9.81 -3.28
C GLU A 170 9.94 -10.55 -2.63
N ILE A 171 9.23 -11.35 -3.42
CA ILE A 171 8.34 -12.39 -2.93
C ILE A 171 9.17 -13.65 -2.74
N ALA A 172 9.40 -14.03 -1.49
CA ALA A 172 10.17 -15.22 -1.13
C ALA A 172 9.22 -16.37 -0.77
N GLY A 173 9.26 -17.45 -1.56
CA GLY A 173 8.49 -18.66 -1.32
C GLY A 173 9.30 -19.70 -0.54
N HIS A 174 8.69 -20.33 0.45
CA HIS A 174 9.30 -21.38 1.26
C HIS A 174 8.40 -22.63 1.35
N THR A 175 9.01 -23.79 1.49
CA THR A 175 8.35 -25.08 1.73
C THR A 175 8.81 -25.68 3.06
N ASP A 176 8.15 -26.75 3.50
CA ASP A 176 8.74 -27.69 4.45
C ASP A 176 9.68 -28.65 3.72
N ASN A 177 10.29 -29.58 4.46
CA ASN A 177 11.21 -30.59 3.93
C ASN A 177 10.52 -31.83 3.31
N VAL A 178 9.20 -31.79 3.07
CA VAL A 178 8.51 -32.95 2.50
C VAL A 178 8.72 -32.97 0.99
N GLY A 179 9.27 -34.08 0.48
CA GLY A 179 9.59 -34.25 -0.95
C GLY A 179 11.07 -34.00 -1.26
N SER A 180 11.41 -33.92 -2.54
CA SER A 180 12.80 -33.66 -2.95
C SER A 180 13.14 -32.17 -2.90
N ALA A 181 14.40 -31.84 -2.62
CA ALA A 181 14.88 -30.46 -2.64
C ALA A 181 14.59 -29.75 -3.98
N GLU A 182 14.81 -30.44 -5.11
CA GLU A 182 14.52 -29.87 -6.43
C GLU A 182 13.02 -29.56 -6.60
N SER A 183 12.14 -30.49 -6.20
CA SER A 183 10.70 -30.26 -6.26
C SER A 183 10.26 -29.09 -5.37
N ASN A 184 10.88 -28.93 -4.19
CA ASN A 184 10.58 -27.86 -3.25
C ASN A 184 11.04 -26.49 -3.76
N ILE A 185 12.22 -26.41 -4.39
CA ILE A 185 12.69 -25.21 -5.06
C ILE A 185 11.74 -24.81 -6.19
N ARG A 186 11.38 -25.76 -7.07
CA ARG A 186 10.45 -25.49 -8.18
C ARG A 186 9.07 -25.05 -7.68
N LEU A 187 8.53 -25.73 -6.67
CA LEU A 187 7.21 -25.41 -6.11
C LEU A 187 7.20 -24.02 -5.47
N SER A 188 8.20 -23.70 -4.64
CA SER A 188 8.30 -22.39 -4.01
C SER A 188 8.50 -21.26 -5.03
N GLN A 189 9.29 -21.49 -6.09
CA GLN A 189 9.49 -20.53 -7.18
C GLN A 189 8.15 -20.24 -7.89
N ASN A 190 7.45 -21.28 -8.31
CA ASN A 190 6.15 -21.15 -8.98
C ASN A 190 5.12 -20.42 -8.09
N ARG A 191 5.15 -20.64 -6.78
CA ARG A 191 4.27 -19.94 -5.82
C ARG A 191 4.60 -18.45 -5.72
N ALA A 192 5.87 -18.09 -5.63
CA ALA A 192 6.30 -16.70 -5.66
C ALA A 192 5.91 -16.01 -6.98
N GLU A 193 6.04 -16.71 -8.11
CA GLU A 193 5.62 -16.23 -9.42
C GLU A 193 4.11 -16.04 -9.54
N SER A 194 3.29 -16.91 -8.95
CA SER A 194 1.83 -16.72 -8.90
C SER A 194 1.45 -15.43 -8.16
N VAL A 195 2.11 -15.14 -7.04
CA VAL A 195 1.89 -13.89 -6.28
C VAL A 195 2.34 -12.68 -7.09
N LYS A 196 3.53 -12.74 -7.71
CA LYS A 196 4.00 -11.68 -8.62
C LYS A 196 3.00 -11.43 -9.74
N SER A 197 2.55 -12.50 -10.41
CA SER A 197 1.62 -12.43 -11.54
C SER A 197 0.29 -11.80 -11.13
N TYR A 198 -0.21 -12.11 -9.93
CA TYR A 198 -1.40 -11.47 -9.37
C TYR A 198 -1.23 -9.95 -9.22
N LEU A 199 -0.13 -9.50 -8.62
CA LEU A 199 0.15 -8.09 -8.40
C LEU A 199 0.38 -7.33 -9.72
N VAL A 200 1.07 -7.95 -10.68
CA VAL A 200 1.29 -7.39 -12.02
C VAL A 200 -0.03 -7.24 -12.76
N LYS A 201 -0.91 -8.24 -12.70
CA LYS A 201 -2.25 -8.17 -13.30
C LYS A 201 -3.10 -7.04 -12.71
N LYS A 202 -2.88 -6.67 -11.44
CA LYS A 202 -3.53 -5.51 -10.81
C LYS A 202 -2.90 -4.17 -11.18
N GLY A 203 -1.77 -4.16 -11.89
CA GLY A 203 -1.14 -2.94 -12.41
C GLY A 203 0.18 -2.53 -11.75
N ILE A 204 0.76 -3.36 -10.87
CA ILE A 204 2.11 -3.10 -10.36
C ILE A 204 3.14 -3.46 -11.43
N SER A 205 4.11 -2.59 -11.69
CA SER A 205 5.19 -2.89 -12.63
C SER A 205 5.94 -4.17 -12.24
N SER A 206 6.17 -5.06 -13.21
CA SER A 206 6.92 -6.32 -13.04
C SER A 206 8.33 -6.10 -12.48
N GLU A 207 8.97 -4.99 -12.83
CA GLU A 207 10.33 -4.64 -12.40
C GLU A 207 10.41 -4.34 -10.90
N ARG A 208 9.28 -4.00 -10.27
CA ARG A 208 9.21 -3.72 -8.83
C ARG A 208 9.04 -4.99 -7.98
N ILE A 209 8.89 -6.15 -8.61
CA ILE A 209 8.60 -7.40 -7.93
C ILE A 209 9.57 -8.48 -8.42
N ILE A 210 10.44 -8.92 -7.52
CA ILE A 210 11.31 -10.09 -7.71
C ILE A 210 10.57 -11.30 -7.12
N ALA A 211 10.55 -12.44 -7.81
CA ALA A 211 9.96 -13.67 -7.31
C ALA A 211 11.05 -14.73 -7.15
N LYS A 212 11.20 -15.28 -5.95
CA LYS A 212 12.25 -16.25 -5.65
C LYS A 212 11.77 -17.38 -4.74
N GLY A 213 11.96 -18.61 -5.19
CA GLY A 213 11.74 -19.83 -4.43
C GLY A 213 13.00 -20.24 -3.68
N TYR A 214 12.86 -20.49 -2.38
CA TYR A 214 13.94 -20.95 -1.51
C TYR A 214 13.78 -22.41 -1.09
N GLY A 215 12.67 -23.06 -1.47
CA GLY A 215 12.34 -24.42 -1.03
C GLY A 215 12.39 -24.52 0.50
N ASP A 216 13.06 -25.55 0.98
CA ASP A 216 13.28 -25.88 2.39
C ASP A 216 14.63 -25.40 2.94
N THR A 217 15.38 -24.59 2.18
CA THR A 217 16.73 -24.14 2.59
C THR A 217 16.72 -23.06 3.69
N GLN A 218 15.57 -22.45 3.96
CA GLN A 218 15.40 -21.35 4.92
C GLN A 218 14.23 -21.63 5.89
N THR A 219 14.36 -22.69 6.68
CA THR A 219 13.42 -23.07 7.74
C THR A 219 13.47 -22.11 8.92
N ILE A 220 12.31 -21.79 9.48
CA ILE A 220 12.16 -20.94 10.68
C ILE A 220 11.64 -21.72 11.89
N ALA A 221 11.30 -22.99 11.70
CA ALA A 221 10.85 -23.91 12.74
C ALA A 221 11.30 -25.34 12.40
N SER A 222 11.25 -26.22 13.39
CA SER A 222 11.54 -27.65 13.22
C SER A 222 10.65 -28.27 12.14
N ASN A 223 11.19 -29.16 11.31
CA ASN A 223 10.38 -29.97 10.40
C ASN A 223 9.89 -31.29 11.04
N GLU A 224 10.21 -31.52 12.31
CA GLU A 224 9.79 -32.75 13.02
C GLU A 224 8.33 -32.69 13.50
N THR A 225 7.72 -31.50 13.54
CA THR A 225 6.32 -31.33 13.95
C THR A 225 5.49 -30.69 12.85
N ASP A 226 4.20 -30.99 12.83
CA ASP A 226 3.29 -30.44 11.82
C ASP A 226 3.12 -28.92 11.95
N GLU A 227 3.17 -28.39 13.18
CA GLU A 227 3.16 -26.95 13.43
C GLU A 227 4.39 -26.27 12.86
N GLY A 228 5.56 -26.91 13.01
CA GLY A 228 6.81 -26.39 12.49
C GLY A 228 6.87 -26.43 10.96
N LYS A 229 6.42 -27.53 10.34
CA LYS A 229 6.23 -27.61 8.87
C LYS A 229 5.27 -26.53 8.36
N GLN A 230 4.17 -26.29 9.06
CA GLN A 230 3.20 -25.24 8.69
C GLN A 230 3.82 -23.83 8.76
N LYS A 231 4.72 -23.56 9.71
CA LYS A 231 5.49 -22.30 9.75
C LYS A 231 6.49 -22.21 8.60
N ASN A 232 7.12 -23.31 8.20
CA ASN A 232 8.07 -23.33 7.09
C ASN A 232 7.38 -23.11 5.73
N ARG A 233 6.16 -23.64 5.54
CA ARG A 233 5.30 -23.37 4.38
C ARG A 233 4.73 -21.95 4.41
N ARG A 234 5.55 -20.97 4.01
CA ARG A 234 5.19 -19.54 4.07
C ARG A 234 5.60 -18.78 2.81
N THR A 235 5.00 -17.62 2.64
CA THR A 235 5.42 -16.60 1.66
C THR A 235 5.81 -15.34 2.41
N GLU A 236 6.98 -14.79 2.11
CA GLU A 236 7.45 -13.53 2.67
C GLU A 236 7.48 -12.45 1.59
N VAL A 237 7.29 -11.20 2.02
CA VAL A 237 7.68 -10.01 1.27
C VAL A 237 8.92 -9.45 1.93
N ARG A 238 9.98 -9.26 1.13
CA ARG A 238 11.22 -8.62 1.55
C ARG A 238 11.35 -7.31 0.81
N ILE A 239 11.50 -6.21 1.55
CA ILE A 239 11.72 -4.88 1.00
C ILE A 239 13.18 -4.80 0.59
N ILE A 240 13.44 -4.81 -0.72
CA ILE A 240 14.79 -4.74 -1.31
C ILE A 240 15.25 -3.30 -1.39
N LYS A 241 14.32 -2.41 -1.76
CA LYS A 241 14.55 -0.98 -1.84
C LYS A 241 13.29 -0.25 -1.45
N GLU A 242 13.49 0.75 -0.60
CA GLU A 242 12.54 1.80 -0.29
C GLU A 242 13.31 3.11 -0.25
N ARG A 243 12.60 4.22 -0.38
CA ARG A 243 13.20 5.55 -0.32
C ARG A 243 13.66 5.87 1.10
#